data_AF-A0A6M3ME09-F1
#
_entry.id   AF-A0A6M3ME09-F1
#
_cell.length_a   1.000
_cell.length_b   1.000
_cell.length_c   1.000
_cell.angle_alpha   90.00
_cell.angle_beta   90.00
_cell.angle_gamma   90.00
#
_symmetry.space_group_name_H-M   'P 1'
#
loop_
_entity.id
_entity.type
_entity.pdbx_description
1 polymer ?
#
loop_
_entity_poly.entity_id
_entity_poly.type
_entity_poly.pdbx_seq_one_letter_code
_entity_poly.pdbx_strand_id
1 'polypeptide(L)'
;MRGKFEGGAYLVVVAGIVGDQLSTRLGLARPGIYETNPYAVMLMSKGLWLPVDILLLTLSIGIPAVLMRKWGFEGRWAVLSFPLVLGTLRLAAAVWNLHLFLF
;
A
#
# COMPACT_ATOMS: atom_id res chain seq x y z
N MET A 1 13.00 19.48 -9.38
CA MET A 1 11.59 19.08 -9.11
C MET A 1 11.26 17.64 -9.57
N ARG A 2 11.91 17.14 -10.62
CA ARG A 2 11.69 15.82 -11.27
C ARG A 2 11.72 14.58 -10.36
N GLY A 3 12.57 14.54 -9.32
CA GLY A 3 12.65 13.43 -8.35
C GLY A 3 11.74 13.57 -7.12
N LYS A 4 11.20 14.77 -6.86
CA LYS A 4 10.38 15.02 -5.65
C LYS A 4 9.00 14.36 -5.74
N PHE A 5 8.38 14.39 -6.92
CA PHE A 5 7.07 13.75 -7.16
C PHE A 5 7.15 12.22 -7.14
N GLU A 6 8.19 11.66 -7.75
CA GLU A 6 8.48 10.23 -7.72
C GLU A 6 8.74 9.74 -6.29
N GLY A 7 9.61 10.43 -5.55
CA GLY A 7 9.84 10.14 -4.14
C GLY A 7 8.56 10.25 -3.30
N GLY A 8 7.71 11.25 -3.57
CA GLY A 8 6.41 11.39 -2.92
C GLY A 8 5.47 10.21 -3.20
N ALA A 9 5.35 9.78 -4.45
CA ALA A 9 4.53 8.62 -4.82
C ALA A 9 5.01 7.32 -4.16
N TYR A 10 6.33 7.13 -4.07
CA TYR A 10 6.91 5.99 -3.37
C TYR A 10 6.71 6.06 -1.86
N LEU A 11 6.83 7.24 -1.26
CA LEU A 11 6.52 7.42 0.15
C LEU A 11 5.04 7.11 0.45
N VAL A 12 4.13 7.55 -0.41
CA VAL A 12 2.69 7.27 -0.26
C VAL A 12 2.40 5.77 -0.31
N VAL A 13 2.99 5.02 -1.24
CA VAL A 13 2.76 3.57 -1.32
C VAL A 13 3.39 2.81 -0.14
N VAL A 14 4.59 3.20 0.28
CA VAL A 14 5.27 2.61 1.43
C VAL A 14 4.48 2.87 2.71
N ALA A 15 4.13 4.14 2.97
CA ALA A 15 3.36 4.54 4.15
C ALA A 15 1.98 3.88 4.16
N GLY A 16 1.31 3.79 3.02
CA GLY A 16 0.03 3.10 2.89
C GLY A 16 0.12 1.62 3.22
N ILE A 17 0.99 0.86 2.54
CA ILE A 17 1.11 -0.59 2.77
C ILE A 17 1.53 -0.90 4.20
N VAL A 18 2.55 -0.19 4.72
CA VAL A 18 3.04 -0.42 6.09
C VAL A 18 1.99 -0.01 7.12
N GLY A 19 1.35 1.15 6.93
CA GLY A 19 0.32 1.65 7.84
C GLY A 19 -0.89 0.72 7.89
N ASP A 20 -1.37 0.26 6.73
CA ASP A 20 -2.48 -0.69 6.65
C ASP A 20 -2.13 -2.01 7.34
N GLN A 21 -0.98 -2.60 7.00
CA GLN A 21 -0.54 -3.86 7.59
C GLN A 21 -0.40 -3.80 9.12
N LEU A 22 0.16 -2.71 9.66
CA LEU A 22 0.31 -2.53 11.10
C LEU A 22 -1.03 -2.25 11.77
N SER A 23 -1.82 -1.33 11.22
CA SER A 23 -3.13 -0.96 11.79
C SER A 23 -4.10 -2.14 11.81
N THR A 24 -4.13 -2.98 10.77
CA THR A 24 -4.97 -4.18 10.76
C THR A 24 -4.51 -5.20 11.79
N ARG A 25 -3.20 -5.42 11.94
CA ARG A 25 -2.67 -6.33 12.98
C ARG A 25 -2.99 -5.84 14.39
N LEU A 26 -2.91 -4.53 14.62
CA LEU A 26 -3.28 -3.92 15.90
C LEU A 26 -4.79 -4.05 16.16
N GLY A 27 -5.62 -3.79 15.14
CA GLY A 27 -7.07 -3.95 15.21
C GLY A 27 -7.48 -5.39 15.54
N LEU A 28 -6.93 -6.36 14.81
CA LEU A 28 -7.24 -7.78 14.99
C LEU A 28 -6.70 -8.38 16.30
N ALA A 29 -5.76 -7.71 16.98
CA ALA A 29 -5.35 -8.09 18.32
C ALA A 29 -6.43 -7.79 19.38
N ARG A 30 -7.42 -6.95 19.06
CA ARG A 30 -8.52 -6.58 19.97
C ARG A 30 -9.69 -7.56 19.83
N PRO A 31 -10.24 -8.09 20.94
CA PRO A 31 -11.43 -8.92 20.89
C PRO A 31 -12.61 -8.18 20.25
N GLY A 32 -13.33 -8.84 19.34
CA GLY A 32 -14.52 -8.29 18.69
C GLY A 32 -14.25 -7.56 17.36
N ILE A 33 -12.99 -7.32 16.98
CA ILE A 33 -12.64 -6.82 15.65
C ILE A 33 -12.22 -8.00 14.77
N TYR A 34 -12.80 -8.09 13.58
CA TYR A 34 -12.51 -9.14 12.61
C TYR A 34 -12.37 -8.58 11.20
N GLU A 35 -11.51 -9.20 10.41
CA GLU A 35 -11.33 -8.86 9.00
C GLU A 35 -12.55 -9.39 8.22
N THR A 36 -13.16 -8.51 7.44
CA THR A 36 -14.37 -8.83 6.66
C THR A 36 -14.06 -9.11 5.20
N ASN A 37 -12.91 -8.67 4.71
CA ASN A 37 -12.49 -8.91 3.34
C ASN A 37 -12.09 -10.39 3.16
N PRO A 38 -12.84 -11.18 2.37
CA PRO A 38 -12.60 -12.61 2.23
C PRO A 38 -11.22 -12.92 1.61
N TYR A 39 -10.69 -12.03 0.76
CA TYR A 39 -9.36 -12.20 0.17
C TYR A 39 -8.26 -11.95 1.20
N ALA A 40 -8.42 -10.95 2.06
CA ALA A 40 -7.48 -10.69 3.15
C ALA A 40 -7.47 -11.86 4.13
N VAL A 41 -8.64 -12.35 4.56
CA VAL A 41 -8.77 -13.54 5.42
C VAL A 41 -8.11 -14.77 4.80
N MET A 42 -8.31 -15.01 3.50
CA MET A 42 -7.66 -16.11 2.79
C MET A 42 -6.13 -15.96 2.75
N LEU A 43 -5.61 -14.75 2.49
CA LEU A 43 -4.18 -14.52 2.47
C LEU A 43 -3.56 -14.66 3.87
N MET A 44 -4.26 -14.21 4.91
CA MET A 44 -3.87 -14.38 6.30
C MET A 44 -3.80 -15.83 6.71
N SER A 45 -4.84 -16.62 6.41
CA SER A 45 -4.89 -18.03 6.81
C SER A 45 -3.81 -18.89 6.14
N LYS A 46 -3.30 -18.44 4.99
CA LYS A 46 -2.18 -19.07 4.27
C LYS A 46 -0.81 -18.47 4.62
N GLY A 47 -0.74 -17.45 5.49
CA GLY A 47 0.50 -16.72 5.78
C GLY A 47 1.05 -15.91 4.59
N LEU A 48 0.26 -15.71 3.54
CA LEU A 48 0.66 -15.09 2.28
C LEU A 48 0.47 -13.57 2.27
N TRP A 49 -0.20 -12.99 3.26
CA TRP A 49 -0.50 -11.56 3.26
C TRP A 49 0.75 -10.67 3.18
N LEU A 50 1.72 -10.89 4.06
CA LEU A 50 2.96 -10.13 4.06
C LEU A 50 3.78 -10.33 2.76
N PRO A 51 3.96 -11.57 2.24
CA PRO A 51 4.55 -11.77 0.92
C PRO A 51 3.86 -10.98 -0.21
N VAL A 52 2.53 -10.94 -0.22
CA VAL A 52 1.77 -10.17 -1.22
C VAL A 52 2.01 -8.67 -1.06
N ASP A 53 2.03 -8.14 0.16
CA ASP A 53 2.35 -6.72 0.40
C ASP A 53 3.77 -6.37 -0.07
N ILE A 54 4.76 -7.22 0.19
CA ILE A 54 6.14 -7.04 -0.30
C ILE A 54 6.18 -7.05 -1.83
N LEU A 55 5.46 -7.99 -2.46
CA LEU A 55 5.36 -8.06 -3.92
C LEU A 55 4.74 -6.78 -4.49
N LEU A 56 3.62 -6.33 -3.95
CA LEU A 56 2.95 -5.10 -4.37
C LEU A 56 3.88 -3.90 -4.24
N LEU A 57 4.56 -3.76 -3.11
CA LEU A 57 5.52 -2.67 -2.87
C LEU A 57 6.69 -2.72 -3.87
N THR A 58 7.22 -3.91 -4.13
CA THR A 58 8.29 -4.14 -5.11
C THR A 58 7.85 -3.77 -6.52
N LEU A 59 6.64 -4.16 -6.93
CA LEU A 59 6.10 -3.83 -8.25
C LEU A 59 5.78 -2.33 -8.37
N SER A 60 5.19 -1.74 -7.34
CA SER A 60 4.83 -0.32 -7.27
C SER A 60 6.03 0.62 -7.32
N ILE A 61 7.21 0.17 -6.89
CA ILE A 61 8.45 0.96 -6.97
C ILE A 61 9.27 0.54 -8.19
N GLY A 62 9.48 -0.75 -8.37
CA GLY A 62 10.35 -1.33 -9.39
C GLY A 62 9.89 -1.05 -10.81
N ILE A 63 8.60 -1.23 -11.11
CA ILE A 63 8.07 -0.96 -12.45
C ILE A 63 8.23 0.52 -12.80
N PRO A 64 7.79 1.48 -11.96
CA PRO A 64 8.02 2.89 -12.26
C PRO A 64 9.49 3.28 -12.36
N ALA A 65 10.35 2.77 -11.49
CA ALA A 65 11.77 3.09 -11.51
C ALA A 65 12.45 2.65 -12.82
N VAL A 66 12.06 1.50 -13.37
CA VAL A 66 12.59 1.01 -14.66
C VAL A 66 11.97 1.77 -15.84
N LEU A 67 10.65 1.95 -15.85
CA LEU A 67 9.95 2.62 -16.95
C LEU A 67 10.32 4.09 -17.06
N MET A 68 10.50 4.80 -15.95
CA MET A 68 10.92 6.21 -15.97
C MET A 68 12.36 6.43 -16.44
N ARG A 69 13.19 5.38 -16.44
CA ARG A 69 14.51 5.42 -17.08
C ARG A 69 14.42 5.25 -18.60
N LYS A 70 13.39 4.56 -19.09
CA LYS A 70 13.19 4.27 -20.52
C LYS A 70 12.31 5.31 -21.23
N TRP A 71 11.34 5.90 -20.54
CA TRP A 71 10.35 6.80 -21.13
C TRP A 71 10.58 8.26 -20.71
N GLY A 72 10.36 9.16 -21.66
CA GLY A 72 10.38 10.61 -21.45
C GLY A 72 9.27 11.09 -20.50
N PHE A 73 9.24 12.40 -20.24
CA PHE A 73 8.42 12.99 -19.18
C PHE A 73 6.90 12.78 -19.36
N GLU A 74 6.42 12.59 -20.59
CA GLU A 74 4.99 12.48 -20.92
C GLU A 74 4.30 11.22 -20.35
N GLY A 75 5.03 10.13 -20.14
CA GLY A 75 4.47 8.88 -19.58
C GLY A 75 4.49 8.79 -18.05
N ARG A 76 5.07 9.77 -17.35
CA ARG A 76 5.37 9.65 -15.91
C ARG A 76 4.13 9.58 -15.02
N TRP A 77 3.11 10.37 -15.32
CA TRP A 77 1.88 10.39 -14.52
C TRP A 77 1.12 9.07 -14.62
N ALA A 78 1.07 8.47 -15.80
CA ALA A 78 0.44 7.18 -16.00
C ALA A 78 1.13 6.10 -15.15
N VAL A 79 2.47 6.11 -15.13
CA VAL A 79 3.27 5.10 -14.41
C VAL A 79 3.26 5.32 -12.88
N LEU A 80 3.20 6.58 -12.43
CA LEU A 80 3.10 6.92 -11.00
C LEU A 80 1.67 6.85 -10.45
N SER A 81 0.65 6.78 -11.31
CA SER A 81 -0.74 6.68 -10.86
C SER A 81 -0.98 5.42 -10.02
N PHE A 82 -0.39 4.29 -10.41
CA PHE A 82 -0.53 3.03 -9.69
C PHE A 82 -0.03 3.10 -8.23
N PRO A 83 1.24 3.46 -7.94
CA PRO A 83 1.70 3.59 -6.55
C PRO A 83 0.91 4.65 -5.77
N LEU A 84 0.52 5.75 -6.40
CA LEU A 84 -0.27 6.80 -5.75
C LEU A 84 -1.66 6.31 -5.33
N VAL A 85 -2.40 5.68 -6.25
CA VAL A 85 -3.76 5.18 -5.98
C VAL A 85 -3.69 4.05 -4.95
N LEU A 86 -2.80 3.07 -5.15
CA LEU A 86 -2.64 1.97 -4.20
C LEU A 86 -2.28 2.46 -2.80
N GLY A 87 -1.29 3.36 -2.70
CA GLY A 87 -0.85 3.91 -1.42
C GLY A 87 -1.93 4.73 -0.73
N THR A 88 -2.66 5.56 -1.48
CA THR A 88 -3.76 6.37 -0.92
C THR A 88 -4.89 5.50 -0.40
N LEU A 89 -5.30 4.46 -1.14
CA LEU A 89 -6.34 3.52 -0.69
C LEU A 89 -5.91 2.78 0.58
N ARG A 90 -4.65 2.33 0.63
CA ARG A 90 -4.09 1.68 1.83
C ARG A 90 -3.96 2.64 3.01
N LEU A 91 -3.59 3.90 2.80
CA LEU A 91 -3.61 4.92 3.84
C LEU A 91 -5.03 5.16 4.37
N ALA A 92 -6.03 5.22 3.50
CA ALA A 92 -7.42 5.38 3.91
C ALA A 92 -7.89 4.18 4.77
N ALA A 93 -7.55 2.96 4.35
CA ALA A 93 -7.79 1.75 5.15
C ALA A 93 -7.06 1.80 6.50
N ALA A 94 -5.80 2.24 6.52
CA ALA A 94 -5.03 2.37 7.74
C ALA A 94 -5.66 3.35 8.74
N VAL A 95 -6.09 4.53 8.26
CA VAL A 95 -6.79 5.53 9.08
C VAL A 95 -8.11 4.98 9.60
N TRP A 96 -8.86 4.25 8.76
CA TRP A 96 -10.09 3.59 9.17
C TRP A 96 -9.85 2.55 10.27
N ASN A 97 -8.84 1.70 10.12
CA ASN A 97 -8.47 0.70 11.11
C ASN A 97 -8.03 1.35 12.44
N LEU A 98 -7.28 2.45 12.38
CA LEU A 98 -6.92 3.21 13.58
C LEU A 98 -8.14 3.84 14.25
N HIS A 99 -9.11 4.32 13.47
CA HIS A 99 -10.37 4.82 14.01
C HIS A 99 -11.13 3.71 14.74
N LEU A 100 -11.31 2.53 14.13
CA LEU A 100 -11.93 1.37 14.77
C LEU A 100 -11.17 0.86 16.00
N PHE A 101 -9.85 1.06 16.02
CA PHE A 101 -9.04 0.66 17.17
C PHE A 101 -9.21 1.63 18.35
N LEU A 102 -9.35 2.93 18.10
CA LEU A 102 -9.40 3.97 19.12
C LEU A 102 -10.82 4.25 19.65
N PHE A 103 -11.85 4.05 18.84
CA PHE A 103 -13.25 4.36 19.13
C PHE A 103 -14.11 3.10 19.06
#